data_AF-F8A4V9-F1
#
_entry.id   AF-F8A4V9-F1
#
_cell.length_a   1.000
_cell.length_b   1.000
_cell.length_c   1.000
_cell.angle_alpha   90.00
_cell.angle_beta   90.00
_cell.angle_gamma   90.00
#
_symmetry.space_group_name_H-M   'P 1'
#
loop_
_entity.id
_entity.type
_entity.pdbx_description
1 polymer ?
#
loop_
_entity_poly.entity_id
_entity_poly.type
_entity_poly.pdbx_seq_one_letter_code
_entity_poly.pdbx_strand_id
1 'polypeptide(L)'
;MTPTHPAAALPRRLATRLETSRRLDRPTHALRRAAAQLDRVPALRALLRGEPLGHAAHPLVTDAPLGMWTSAMVLDLTAGEQGRAAADRLVGLGVLSALPAALTGLADWSGSPARVERVGTAHAALNSVALGLYSASWLLRRRGSRGLGVLVGLAGGGTVAASGYLGGHLAFVQRAPRHARPVAD
;
A
#
# COMPACT_ATOMS: atom_id res chain seq x y z
N MET A 1 -33.73 -25.32 -1.58
CA MET A 1 -33.40 -23.97 -2.11
C MET A 1 -31.89 -23.78 -2.03
N THR A 2 -31.21 -23.88 -3.15
CA THR A 2 -29.79 -23.48 -3.28
C THR A 2 -29.72 -21.97 -3.10
N PRO A 3 -28.93 -21.44 -2.14
CA PRO A 3 -28.78 -20.00 -2.02
C PRO A 3 -28.08 -19.50 -3.30
N THR A 4 -28.81 -18.74 -4.12
CA THR A 4 -28.23 -17.98 -5.22
C THR A 4 -27.32 -16.94 -4.61
N HIS A 5 -26.01 -17.20 -4.56
CA HIS A 5 -25.04 -16.18 -4.14
C HIS A 5 -25.18 -14.98 -5.08
N PRO A 6 -25.51 -13.78 -4.58
CA PRO A 6 -25.56 -12.60 -5.43
C PRO A 6 -24.20 -12.43 -6.11
N ALA A 7 -24.20 -12.16 -7.42
CA ALA A 7 -22.98 -11.96 -8.18
C ALA A 7 -22.11 -10.92 -7.46
N ALA A 8 -20.92 -11.33 -7.00
CA ALA A 8 -20.03 -10.49 -6.19
C ALA A 8 -19.86 -9.10 -6.82
N ALA A 9 -19.81 -8.03 -6.01
CA ALA A 9 -19.64 -6.65 -6.51
C ALA A 9 -18.42 -6.49 -7.45
N LEU A 10 -18.47 -5.54 -8.39
CA LEU A 10 -17.42 -5.36 -9.41
C LEU A 10 -15.99 -5.30 -8.84
N PRO A 11 -15.70 -4.51 -7.78
CA PRO A 11 -14.35 -4.48 -7.21
C PRO A 11 -13.86 -5.85 -6.73
N ARG A 12 -14.75 -6.65 -6.13
CA ARG A 12 -14.42 -8.00 -5.65
C ARG A 12 -14.13 -8.94 -6.82
N ARG A 13 -14.91 -8.85 -7.90
CA ARG A 13 -14.66 -9.63 -9.13
C ARG A 13 -13.31 -9.29 -9.74
N LEU A 14 -12.93 -8.01 -9.76
CA LEU A 14 -11.63 -7.58 -10.26
C LEU A 14 -10.48 -8.10 -9.38
N ALA A 15 -10.59 -8.00 -8.05
CA ALA A 15 -9.59 -8.55 -7.14
C ALA A 15 -9.45 -10.07 -7.29
N THR A 16 -10.56 -10.82 -7.37
CA THR A 16 -10.53 -12.27 -7.60
C THR A 16 -9.92 -12.65 -8.94
N ARG A 17 -10.10 -11.83 -9.99
CA ARG A 17 -9.39 -12.03 -11.28
C ARG A 17 -7.87 -11.90 -11.14
N LEU A 18 -7.37 -11.03 -10.26
CA LEU A 18 -5.93 -10.89 -10.03
C LEU A 18 -5.34 -12.13 -9.34
N GLU A 19 -6.09 -12.83 -8.50
CA GLU A 19 -5.64 -14.05 -7.79
C GLU A 19 -5.17 -15.17 -8.73
N THR A 20 -5.79 -15.24 -9.91
CA THR A 20 -5.55 -16.29 -10.91
C THR A 20 -4.79 -15.78 -12.14
N SER A 21 -4.45 -14.49 -12.17
CA SER A 21 -3.80 -13.86 -13.31
C SER A 21 -2.32 -14.23 -13.40
N ARG A 22 -1.99 -15.15 -14.32
CA ARG A 22 -0.60 -15.53 -14.64
C ARG A 22 0.25 -14.36 -15.16
N ARG A 23 -0.37 -13.27 -15.62
CA ARG A 23 0.35 -12.06 -16.05
C ARG A 23 1.14 -11.41 -14.91
N LEU A 24 0.75 -11.68 -13.66
CA LEU A 24 1.43 -11.18 -12.47
C LEU A 24 2.61 -12.06 -12.05
N ASP A 25 2.76 -13.27 -12.60
CA ASP A 25 3.82 -14.20 -12.18
C ASP A 25 5.22 -13.60 -12.40
N ARG A 26 5.48 -12.98 -13.56
CA ARG A 26 6.79 -12.36 -13.85
C ARG A 26 7.09 -11.17 -12.90
N PRO A 27 6.18 -10.18 -12.72
CA PRO A 27 6.35 -9.15 -11.70
C PRO A 27 6.55 -9.72 -10.28
N THR A 28 5.79 -10.76 -9.91
CA THR A 28 5.93 -11.46 -8.62
C THR A 28 7.34 -12.04 -8.46
N HIS A 29 7.89 -12.69 -9.49
CA HIS A 29 9.27 -13.21 -9.43
C HIS A 29 10.32 -12.10 -9.29
N ALA A 30 10.12 -10.95 -9.93
CA ALA A 30 11.02 -9.80 -9.75
C ALA A 30 10.95 -9.26 -8.31
N LEU A 31 9.75 -9.09 -7.77
CA LEU A 31 9.55 -8.62 -6.40
C LEU A 31 10.09 -9.61 -5.36
N ARG A 32 10.03 -10.92 -5.62
CA ARG A 32 10.63 -11.96 -4.77
C ARG A 32 12.14 -11.79 -4.62
N ARG A 33 12.84 -11.39 -5.69
CA ARG A 33 14.29 -11.15 -5.64
C ARG A 33 14.64 -9.97 -4.71
N ALA A 34 13.79 -8.94 -4.70
CA ALA A 34 13.93 -7.81 -3.78
C ALA A 34 13.62 -8.25 -2.34
N ALA A 35 12.53 -8.99 -2.12
CA ALA A 35 12.18 -9.53 -0.80
C ALA A 35 13.27 -10.45 -0.22
N ALA A 36 13.94 -11.23 -1.07
CA ALA A 36 15.04 -12.12 -0.66
C ALA A 36 16.23 -11.37 -0.01
N GLN A 37 16.35 -10.05 -0.21
CA GLN A 37 17.35 -9.26 0.50
C GLN A 37 17.02 -9.11 2.00
N LEU A 38 15.72 -9.02 2.35
CA LEU A 38 15.27 -8.95 3.74
C LEU A 38 15.48 -10.28 4.46
N ASP A 39 15.33 -11.40 3.74
CA ASP A 39 15.52 -12.74 4.29
C ASP A 39 16.96 -13.01 4.73
N ARG A 40 17.94 -12.21 4.26
CA ARG A 40 19.34 -12.29 4.69
C ARG A 40 19.57 -11.74 6.10
N VAL A 41 18.62 -10.98 6.66
CA VAL A 41 18.74 -10.37 7.99
C VAL A 41 17.50 -10.76 8.81
N PRO A 42 17.49 -11.96 9.43
CA PRO A 42 16.31 -12.51 10.09
C PRO A 42 15.71 -11.59 11.15
N ALA A 43 16.55 -10.92 11.95
CA ALA A 43 16.09 -9.98 12.97
C ALA A 43 15.35 -8.77 12.37
N LEU A 44 15.84 -8.22 11.26
CA LEU A 44 15.17 -7.12 10.55
C LEU A 44 13.85 -7.61 9.95
N ARG A 45 13.83 -8.80 9.35
CA ARG A 45 12.61 -9.41 8.80
C ARG A 45 11.55 -9.61 9.87
N ALA A 46 11.91 -10.16 11.02
CA ALA A 46 11.01 -10.36 12.17
C ALA A 46 10.42 -9.03 12.66
N LEU A 47 11.27 -7.99 12.79
CA LEU A 47 10.84 -6.65 13.15
C LEU A 47 9.86 -6.06 12.12
N LEU A 48 10.17 -6.14 10.83
CA LEU A 48 9.33 -5.61 9.75
C LEU A 48 7.99 -6.35 9.61
N ARG A 49 7.94 -7.64 9.96
CA ARG A 49 6.69 -8.41 10.04
C ARG A 49 5.87 -8.08 11.29
N GLY A 50 6.42 -7.30 12.22
CA GLY A 50 5.75 -6.93 13.46
C GLY A 50 5.70 -8.04 14.51
N GLU A 51 6.64 -8.99 14.50
CA GLU A 51 6.70 -10.03 15.54
C GLU A 51 6.70 -9.45 16.97
N PRO A 52 7.45 -8.38 17.29
CA PRO A 52 7.37 -7.74 18.61
C PRO A 52 6.03 -7.09 18.93
N LEU A 53 5.23 -6.73 17.90
CA LEU A 53 3.90 -6.16 18.06
C LEU A 53 2.82 -7.25 18.28
N GLY A 54 3.15 -8.51 18.03
CA GLY A 54 2.20 -9.63 18.06
C GLY A 54 1.25 -9.67 16.86
N HIS A 55 1.39 -8.75 15.90
CA HIS A 55 0.60 -8.70 14.66
C HIS A 55 1.37 -8.04 13.52
N ALA A 56 0.83 -8.11 12.30
CA ALA A 56 1.42 -7.48 11.13
C ALA A 56 1.66 -5.98 11.37
N ALA A 57 2.87 -5.50 11.11
CA ALA A 57 3.21 -4.08 11.25
C ALA A 57 2.65 -3.25 10.09
N HIS A 58 2.53 -3.82 8.89
CA HIS A 58 2.19 -3.07 7.68
C HIS A 58 0.87 -2.27 7.80
N PRO A 59 -0.27 -2.85 8.25
CA PRO A 59 -1.51 -2.09 8.38
C PRO A 59 -1.37 -0.87 9.31
N LEU A 60 -0.69 -1.02 10.45
CA LEU A 60 -0.45 0.07 11.39
C LEU A 60 0.42 1.16 10.76
N VAL A 61 1.50 0.77 10.07
CA VAL A 61 2.44 1.72 9.47
C VAL A 61 1.82 2.46 8.29
N THR A 62 0.87 1.85 7.56
CA THR A 62 0.18 2.51 6.44
C THR A 62 -0.73 3.67 6.84
N ASP A 63 -1.16 3.74 8.10
CA ASP A 63 -2.00 4.85 8.59
C ASP A 63 -1.26 6.19 8.53
N ALA A 64 0.06 6.20 8.71
CA ALA A 64 0.87 7.41 8.66
C ALA A 64 0.85 8.09 7.27
N PRO A 65 1.30 7.46 6.16
CA PRO A 65 1.24 8.09 4.85
C PRO A 65 -0.19 8.39 4.42
N LEU A 66 -1.16 7.50 4.73
CA LEU A 66 -2.56 7.71 4.37
C LEU A 66 -3.14 8.94 5.07
N GLY A 67 -2.93 9.07 6.38
CA GLY A 67 -3.38 10.21 7.18
C GLY A 67 -2.75 11.51 6.73
N MET A 68 -1.44 11.52 6.46
CA MET A 68 -0.72 12.70 5.96
C MET A 68 -1.24 13.18 4.60
N TRP A 69 -1.37 12.26 3.63
CA TRP A 69 -1.86 12.60 2.29
C TRP A 69 -3.33 12.99 2.26
N THR A 70 -4.17 12.35 3.07
CA THR A 70 -5.59 12.73 3.22
C THR A 70 -5.70 14.11 3.84
N SER A 71 -4.92 14.39 4.89
CA SER A 71 -4.91 15.70 5.55
C SER A 71 -4.41 16.79 4.62
N ALA A 72 -3.38 16.53 3.82
CA ALA A 72 -2.90 17.47 2.80
C ALA A 72 -3.99 17.79 1.77
N MET A 73 -4.71 16.78 1.29
CA MET A 73 -5.83 16.96 0.36
C MET A 73 -6.93 17.82 0.97
N VAL A 74 -7.30 17.59 2.24
CA VAL A 74 -8.29 18.42 2.94
C VAL A 74 -7.81 19.88 2.99
N LEU A 75 -6.56 20.12 3.39
CA LEU A 75 -6.00 21.47 3.45
C LEU A 75 -5.95 22.16 2.09
N ASP A 76 -5.60 21.44 1.02
CA ASP A 76 -5.61 21.99 -0.34
C ASP A 76 -7.00 22.45 -0.78
N LEU A 77 -8.06 21.81 -0.29
CA LEU A 77 -9.45 22.10 -0.66
C LEU A 77 -10.11 23.14 0.25
N THR A 78 -9.69 23.26 1.51
CA THR A 78 -10.44 24.05 2.51
C THR A 78 -9.67 25.21 3.12
N ALA A 79 -8.34 25.20 3.11
CA ALA A 79 -7.54 26.12 3.92
C ALA A 79 -6.88 27.27 3.12
N GLY A 80 -7.15 27.38 1.81
CA GLY A 80 -6.68 28.48 0.97
C GLY A 80 -5.15 28.66 1.00
N GLU A 81 -4.67 29.91 0.96
CA GLU A 81 -3.24 30.24 1.04
C GLU A 81 -2.60 29.82 2.39
N GLN A 82 -3.34 29.96 3.50
CA GLN A 82 -2.82 29.71 4.84
C GLN A 82 -2.47 28.24 5.07
N GLY A 83 -3.21 27.31 4.45
CA GLY A 83 -2.97 25.87 4.57
C GLY A 83 -1.82 25.34 3.70
N ARG A 84 -1.29 26.13 2.77
CA ARG A 84 -0.38 25.64 1.72
C ARG A 84 0.89 25.01 2.28
N ALA A 85 1.54 25.69 3.22
CA ALA A 85 2.78 25.21 3.82
C ALA A 85 2.57 23.91 4.60
N ALA A 86 1.44 23.77 5.29
CA ALA A 86 1.08 22.55 6.02
C ALA A 86 0.78 21.39 5.07
N ALA A 87 0.01 21.63 4.00
CA ALA A 87 -0.26 20.63 2.96
C ALA A 87 1.03 20.13 2.32
N ASP A 88 1.95 21.03 1.96
CA ASP A 88 3.21 20.67 1.31
C ASP A 88 4.14 19.86 2.23
N ARG A 89 4.16 20.18 3.53
CA ARG A 89 4.86 19.39 4.56
C ARG A 89 4.26 17.99 4.69
N LEU A 90 2.94 17.89 4.76
CA LEU A 90 2.24 16.61 4.89
C LEU A 90 2.43 15.73 3.66
N VAL A 91 2.39 16.29 2.44
CA VAL A 91 2.73 15.53 1.22
C VAL A 91 4.14 14.96 1.31
N GLY A 92 5.13 15.78 1.68
CA GLY A 92 6.52 15.35 1.81
C GLY A 92 6.73 14.31 2.92
N LEU A 93 6.16 14.53 4.10
CA LEU A 93 6.22 13.56 5.21
C LEU A 93 5.51 12.24 4.84
N GLY A 94 4.43 12.29 4.08
CA GLY A 94 3.75 11.11 3.55
C GLY A 94 4.65 10.31 2.59
N VAL A 95 5.40 11.00 1.72
CA VAL A 95 6.40 10.35 0.85
C VAL A 95 7.49 9.66 1.66
N LEU A 96 7.98 10.29 2.72
CA LEU A 96 9.01 9.70 3.59
C LEU A 96 8.47 8.51 4.40
N SER A 97 7.26 8.64 4.96
CA SER A 97 6.64 7.57 5.76
C SER A 97 6.13 6.39 4.92
N ALA A 98 5.98 6.54 3.61
CA ALA A 98 5.68 5.43 2.71
C ALA A 98 6.83 4.41 2.62
N LEU A 99 8.07 4.79 2.92
CA LEU A 99 9.22 3.88 2.88
C LEU A 99 9.13 2.74 3.90
N PRO A 100 8.96 3.01 5.22
CA PRO A 100 8.76 1.92 6.18
C PRO A 100 7.46 1.13 5.90
N ALA A 101 6.41 1.75 5.37
CA ALA A 101 5.20 1.03 4.95
C ALA A 101 5.50 0.03 3.82
N ALA A 102 6.29 0.42 2.82
CA ALA A 102 6.69 -0.47 1.73
C ALA A 102 7.57 -1.64 2.22
N LEU A 103 8.49 -1.38 3.15
CA LEU A 103 9.37 -2.42 3.71
C LEU A 103 8.60 -3.45 4.55
N THR A 104 7.70 -3.00 5.42
CA THR A 104 6.83 -3.88 6.21
C THR A 104 5.91 -4.70 5.31
N GLY A 105 5.31 -4.07 4.29
CA GLY A 105 4.46 -4.76 3.31
C GLY A 105 5.24 -5.79 2.48
N LEU A 106 6.48 -5.51 2.10
CA LEU A 106 7.35 -6.45 1.39
C LEU A 106 7.70 -7.67 2.26
N ALA A 107 7.96 -7.45 3.55
CA ALA A 107 8.25 -8.51 4.51
C ALA A 107 7.02 -9.41 4.77
N ASP A 108 5.83 -8.83 4.82
CA ASP A 108 4.54 -9.53 4.97
C ASP A 108 4.15 -10.30 3.71
N TRP A 109 4.43 -9.73 2.54
CA TRP A 109 4.19 -10.34 1.24
C TRP A 109 5.09 -11.55 0.98
N SER A 110 6.36 -11.50 1.41
CA SER A 110 7.33 -12.59 1.22
C SER A 110 6.87 -13.92 1.82
N GLY A 111 6.99 -15.00 1.05
CA GLY A 111 6.60 -16.35 1.46
C GLY A 111 5.10 -16.62 1.46
N SER A 112 4.29 -15.71 0.93
CA SER A 112 2.84 -15.91 0.82
C SER A 112 2.47 -16.93 -0.27
N PRO A 113 1.29 -17.57 -0.19
CA PRO A 113 0.79 -18.41 -1.28
C PRO A 113 0.62 -17.62 -2.58
N ALA A 114 0.79 -18.27 -3.75
CA ALA A 114 0.77 -17.60 -5.06
C ALA A 114 -0.44 -16.69 -5.31
N ARG A 115 -1.64 -17.08 -4.84
CA ARG A 115 -2.86 -16.25 -4.97
C ARG A 115 -2.76 -14.90 -4.24
N VAL A 116 -2.09 -14.91 -3.08
CA VAL A 116 -1.84 -13.74 -2.23
C VAL A 116 -0.73 -12.91 -2.84
N GLU A 117 0.36 -13.55 -3.28
CA GLU A 117 1.48 -12.84 -3.88
C GLU A 117 1.07 -12.08 -5.14
N ARG A 118 0.19 -12.63 -5.98
CA ARG A 118 -0.30 -11.94 -7.18
C ARG A 118 -1.04 -10.65 -6.83
N VAL A 119 -2.03 -10.74 -5.95
CA VAL A 119 -2.79 -9.56 -5.50
C VAL A 119 -1.87 -8.57 -4.78
N GLY A 120 -0.99 -9.06 -3.91
CA GLY A 120 0.02 -8.24 -3.23
C GLY A 120 1.00 -7.56 -4.19
N THR A 121 1.35 -8.20 -5.30
CA THR A 121 2.19 -7.59 -6.35
C THR A 121 1.45 -6.46 -7.05
N ALA A 122 0.17 -6.65 -7.38
CA ALA A 122 -0.65 -5.60 -7.96
C ALA A 122 -0.84 -4.42 -6.99
N HIS A 123 -1.07 -4.71 -5.71
CA HIS A 123 -1.13 -3.72 -4.64
C HIS A 123 0.19 -2.94 -4.49
N ALA A 124 1.34 -3.63 -4.46
CA ALA A 124 2.65 -2.99 -4.41
C ALA A 124 2.92 -2.11 -5.65
N ALA A 125 2.49 -2.54 -6.83
CA ALA A 125 2.61 -1.75 -8.06
C ALA A 125 1.77 -0.46 -8.00
N LEU A 126 0.51 -0.55 -7.56
CA LEU A 126 -0.34 0.64 -7.39
C LEU A 126 0.23 1.61 -6.36
N ASN A 127 0.73 1.12 -5.22
CA ASN A 127 1.37 1.98 -4.23
C ASN A 127 2.68 2.59 -4.75
N SER A 128 3.43 1.89 -5.61
CA SER A 128 4.63 2.46 -6.25
C SER A 128 4.27 3.61 -7.19
N VAL A 129 3.17 3.47 -7.96
CA VAL A 129 2.62 4.55 -8.79
C VAL A 129 2.15 5.72 -7.91
N ALA A 130 1.41 5.44 -6.83
CA ALA A 130 0.95 6.46 -5.90
C ALA A 130 2.10 7.23 -5.25
N LEU A 131 3.15 6.54 -4.80
CA LEU A 131 4.35 7.15 -4.25
C LEU A 131 5.04 8.04 -5.29
N GLY A 132 5.14 7.59 -6.54
CA GLY A 132 5.65 8.41 -7.65
C GLY A 132 4.82 9.67 -7.88
N LEU A 133 3.49 9.56 -7.87
CA LEU A 133 2.58 10.69 -8.01
C LEU A 133 2.70 11.67 -6.85
N TYR A 134 2.72 11.21 -5.59
CA TYR A 134 2.91 12.10 -4.44
C TYR A 134 4.30 12.73 -4.40
N SER A 135 5.35 12.01 -4.84
CA SER A 135 6.70 12.58 -5.00
C SER A 135 6.71 13.68 -6.06
N ALA A 136 6.08 13.44 -7.21
CA ALA A 136 5.93 14.45 -8.26
C ALA A 136 5.10 15.65 -7.78
N SER A 137 3.99 15.41 -7.07
CA SER A 137 3.16 16.44 -6.42
C SER A 137 4.01 17.33 -5.52
N TRP A 138 4.83 16.72 -4.66
CA TRP A 138 5.72 17.43 -3.75
C TRP A 138 6.71 18.32 -4.50
N LEU A 139 7.38 17.78 -5.52
CA LEU A 139 8.35 18.53 -6.32
C LEU A 139 7.71 19.68 -7.10
N LEU A 140 6.52 19.46 -7.68
CA LEU A 140 5.78 20.49 -8.42
C LEU A 140 5.36 21.65 -7.52
N ARG A 141 4.88 21.36 -6.31
CA ARG A 141 4.57 22.38 -5.29
C ARG A 141 5.81 23.20 -4.94
N ARG A 142 6.95 22.55 -4.69
CA ARG A 142 8.23 23.22 -4.40
C ARG A 142 8.78 24.06 -5.54
N ARG A 143 8.42 23.74 -6.79
CA ARG A 143 8.82 24.48 -8.00
C ARG A 143 7.84 25.60 -8.38
N GLY A 144 6.87 25.92 -7.52
CA GLY A 144 5.87 26.97 -7.78
C GLY A 144 4.71 26.55 -8.70
N SER A 145 4.71 25.31 -9.22
CA SER A 145 3.63 24.77 -10.06
C SER A 145 2.51 24.17 -9.21
N ARG A 146 1.96 24.94 -8.27
CA ARG A 146 1.06 24.42 -7.23
C ARG A 146 -0.19 23.75 -7.79
N GLY A 147 -0.89 24.37 -8.74
CA GLY A 147 -2.14 23.80 -9.28
C GLY A 147 -1.93 22.40 -9.87
N LEU A 148 -0.88 22.23 -10.66
CA LEU A 148 -0.49 20.92 -11.18
C LEU A 148 -0.07 19.96 -10.06
N GLY A 149 0.68 20.45 -9.07
CA GLY A 149 1.06 19.65 -7.90
C GLY A 149 -0.16 19.12 -7.14
N VAL A 150 -1.20 19.92 -6.93
CA VAL A 150 -2.45 19.49 -6.31
C VAL A 150 -3.16 18.45 -7.17
N LEU A 151 -3.31 18.69 -8.47
CA LEU A 151 -3.95 17.75 -9.39
C LEU A 151 -3.24 16.37 -9.42
N VAL A 152 -1.92 16.37 -9.49
CA VAL A 152 -1.12 15.13 -9.43
C VAL A 152 -1.28 14.45 -8.07
N GLY A 153 -1.38 15.21 -6.98
CA GLY A 153 -1.66 14.68 -5.64
C GLY A 153 -3.03 14.02 -5.54
N LEU A 154 -4.07 14.59 -6.16
CA LEU A 154 -5.41 14.01 -6.23
C LEU A 154 -5.42 12.69 -7.03
N ALA A 155 -4.69 12.64 -8.15
CA ALA A 155 -4.48 11.39 -8.89
C ALA A 155 -3.75 10.33 -8.03
N GLY A 156 -2.77 10.77 -7.23
CA GLY A 156 -2.13 9.94 -6.21
C GLY A 156 -3.14 9.37 -5.21
N GLY A 157 -4.00 10.23 -4.66
CA GLY A 157 -5.07 9.83 -3.72
C GLY A 157 -6.05 8.81 -4.31
N GLY A 158 -6.47 9.00 -5.56
CA GLY A 158 -7.28 8.01 -6.27
C GLY A 158 -6.58 6.66 -6.45
N THR A 159 -5.28 6.69 -6.73
CA THR A 159 -4.44 5.48 -6.83
C THR A 159 -4.30 4.77 -5.48
N VAL A 160 -4.10 5.53 -4.40
CA VAL A 160 -4.08 5.00 -3.02
C VAL A 160 -5.40 4.35 -2.66
N ALA A 161 -6.54 4.98 -2.99
CA ALA A 161 -7.86 4.40 -2.73
C ALA A 161 -8.06 3.06 -3.44
N ALA A 162 -7.70 2.97 -4.73
CA ALA A 162 -7.74 1.73 -5.50
C ALA A 162 -6.82 0.66 -4.91
N SER A 163 -5.61 1.04 -4.49
CA SER A 163 -4.67 0.13 -3.83
C SER A 163 -5.18 -0.34 -2.46
N GLY A 164 -5.78 0.56 -1.68
CA GLY A 164 -6.37 0.30 -0.37
C GLY A 164 -7.48 -0.74 -0.44
N TYR A 165 -8.27 -0.75 -1.52
CA TYR A 165 -9.22 -1.83 -1.78
C TYR A 165 -8.53 -3.21 -1.89
N LEU A 166 -7.42 -3.30 -2.64
CA LEU A 166 -6.64 -4.55 -2.73
C LEU A 166 -6.02 -4.93 -1.38
N GLY A 167 -5.57 -3.95 -0.59
CA GLY A 167 -5.08 -4.15 0.77
C GLY A 167 -6.15 -4.75 1.68
N GLY A 168 -7.37 -4.20 1.63
CA GLY A 168 -8.53 -4.75 2.35
C GLY A 168 -8.90 -6.16 1.87
N HIS A 169 -8.81 -6.44 0.57
CA HIS A 169 -9.02 -7.78 0.04
C HIS A 169 -7.97 -8.78 0.56
N LEU A 170 -6.69 -8.39 0.61
CA LEU A 170 -5.62 -9.20 1.20
C LEU A 170 -5.88 -9.47 2.69
N ALA A 171 -6.16 -8.44 3.47
CA ALA A 171 -6.33 -8.52 4.92
C ALA A 171 -7.60 -9.29 5.32
N PHE A 172 -8.76 -8.92 4.76
CA PHE A 172 -10.06 -9.38 5.23
C PHE A 172 -10.60 -10.58 4.45
N VAL A 173 -10.32 -10.69 3.14
CA VAL A 173 -10.81 -11.81 2.32
C VAL A 173 -9.78 -12.94 2.28
N GLN A 174 -8.51 -12.62 2.03
CA GLN A 174 -7.46 -13.64 1.92
C GLN A 174 -6.80 -14.00 3.25
N ARG A 175 -7.01 -13.17 4.29
CA ARG A 175 -6.41 -13.31 5.63
C ARG A 175 -4.89 -13.37 5.53
N ALA A 176 -4.31 -12.37 4.88
CA ALA A 176 -2.89 -12.21 4.67
C ALA A 176 -2.42 -10.83 5.19
N PRO A 177 -1.21 -10.73 5.78
CA PRO A 177 -0.25 -11.82 5.99
C PRO A 177 -0.72 -12.81 7.06
N ARG A 178 -0.15 -14.02 7.04
CA ARG A 178 -0.30 -15.00 8.12
C ARG A 178 1.03 -15.09 8.85
N HIS A 179 1.03 -14.86 10.15
CA HIS A 179 2.15 -15.23 11.01
C HIS A 179 2.11 -16.75 11.19
N ALA A 180 3.28 -17.40 11.16
CA ALA A 180 3.35 -18.79 11.56
C ALA A 180 2.83 -18.88 12.99
N ARG A 181 1.87 -19.77 13.26
CA ARG A 181 1.51 -20.06 14.65
C ARG A 181 2.76 -20.58 15.35
N PRO A 182 3.07 -20.14 16.58
CA PRO A 182 4.03 -20.89 17.38
C PRO A 182 3.55 -22.35 17.42
N VAL A 183 4.47 -23.29 17.22
CA VAL A 183 4.21 -24.70 17.50
C VAL A 183 3.78 -24.72 18.96
N ALA A 184 2.58 -25.24 19.23
CA ALA A 184 2.18 -25.46 20.61
C ALA A 184 3.12 -26.53 21.17
N ASP A 185 3.96 -26.14 22.13
CA ASP A 185 4.72 -27.08 22.98
C ASP A 185 3.77 -27.86 23.89
#